data_AF-A0AA86SGG1-F1
#
_entry.id   AF-A0AA86SGG1-F1
#
_cell.length_a   1.000
_cell.length_b   1.000
_cell.length_c   1.000
_cell.angle_alpha   90.00
_cell.angle_beta   90.00
_cell.angle_gamma   90.00
#
_symmetry.space_group_name_H-M   'P 1'
#
loop_
_entity.id
_entity.type
_entity.pdbx_description
1 polymer ?
#
loop_
_entity_poly.entity_id
_entity_poly.type
_entity_poly.pdbx_seq_one_letter_code
_entity_poly.pdbx_strand_id
1 'polypeptide(L)'
;MEDKIETADKKVLVDIVRLAQKRGLRGKLGGWKEFLDNHDKKFGANLSDPSKRSHEILTAFLKSFSEEEDLKFFDNIMRHHANQYMLEQLKDKSYESPEQVFFIL
;
A
#
# COMPACT_ATOMS: atom_id res chain seq x y z
N MET A 1 9.48 9.25 -3.98
CA MET A 1 8.26 8.43 -3.78
C MET A 1 8.20 7.27 -4.77
N GLU A 2 8.57 7.50 -6.03
CA GLU A 2 8.55 6.48 -7.08
C GLU A 2 9.31 5.20 -6.72
N ASP A 3 10.56 5.30 -6.26
CA ASP A 3 11.35 4.12 -5.86
C ASP A 3 10.68 3.30 -4.74
N LYS A 4 10.04 3.97 -3.78
CA LYS A 4 9.29 3.31 -2.69
C LYS A 4 8.08 2.55 -3.23
N ILE A 5 7.40 3.09 -4.24
CA ILE A 5 6.26 2.44 -4.90
C ILE A 5 6.73 1.21 -5.68
N GLU A 6 7.86 1.31 -6.39
CA GLU A 6 8.41 0.17 -7.15
C GLU A 6 8.84 -1.00 -6.27
N THR A 7 9.41 -0.71 -5.10
CA THR A 7 9.97 -1.73 -4.22
C THR A 7 9.00 -2.25 -3.17
N ALA A 8 7.85 -1.58 -2.97
CA ALA A 8 6.87 -1.98 -1.99
C ALA A 8 6.21 -3.32 -2.32
N ASP A 9 5.94 -4.10 -1.28
CA ASP A 9 5.16 -5.32 -1.37
C ASP A 9 3.79 -5.07 -1.98
N LYS A 10 3.34 -6.00 -2.83
CA LYS A 10 2.03 -5.93 -3.47
C LYS A 10 0.89 -5.68 -2.48
N LYS A 11 0.94 -6.28 -1.28
CA LYS A 11 -0.08 -6.10 -0.24
C LYS A 11 -0.19 -4.63 0.20
N VAL A 12 0.95 -3.97 0.40
CA VAL A 12 0.99 -2.54 0.75
C VAL A 12 0.41 -1.69 -0.37
N LEU A 13 0.78 -1.97 -1.63
CA LEU A 13 0.23 -1.25 -2.79
C LEU A 13 -1.30 -1.41 -2.90
N VAL A 14 -1.80 -2.63 -2.69
CA VAL A 14 -3.26 -2.92 -2.68
C VAL A 14 -3.96 -2.09 -1.61
N ASP A 15 -3.42 -2.02 -0.40
CA ASP A 15 -4.04 -1.28 0.69
C ASP A 15 -3.99 0.24 0.46
N ILE A 16 -2.90 0.76 -0.11
CA ILE A 16 -2.83 2.17 -0.54
C ILE A 16 -3.93 2.46 -1.57
N VAL A 17 -4.07 1.63 -2.61
CA VAL A 17 -5.09 1.85 -3.65
C VAL A 17 -6.50 1.80 -3.04
N ARG A 18 -6.79 0.84 -2.15
CA ARG A 18 -8.08 0.76 -1.45
C ARG A 18 -8.38 2.01 -0.63
N LEU A 19 -7.39 2.53 0.09
CA LEU A 19 -7.58 3.72 0.91
C LEU A 19 -7.69 4.99 0.05
N ALA A 20 -6.95 5.08 -1.05
CA ALA A 20 -7.10 6.14 -2.05
C ALA A 20 -8.51 6.15 -2.65
N GLN A 21 -9.05 4.96 -3.01
CA GLN A 21 -10.43 4.82 -3.46
C GLN A 21 -11.44 5.29 -2.41
N LYS A 22 -11.28 4.86 -1.15
CA LYS A 22 -12.18 5.27 -0.05
C LYS A 22 -12.19 6.77 0.18
N ARG A 23 -11.06 7.44 -0.05
CA ARG A 23 -10.91 8.90 0.07
C ARG A 23 -11.29 9.66 -1.20
N GLY A 24 -11.63 8.95 -2.28
CA GLY A 24 -11.94 9.57 -3.58
C GLY A 24 -10.74 10.25 -4.23
N LEU A 25 -9.51 9.83 -3.91
CA LEU A 25 -8.29 10.42 -4.49
C LEU A 25 -8.20 10.13 -5.99
N ARG A 26 -7.66 11.09 -6.74
CA ARG A 26 -7.56 11.06 -8.20
C ARG A 26 -6.20 11.57 -8.62
N GLY A 27 -5.47 10.76 -9.38
CA GLY A 27 -4.20 11.16 -9.98
C GLY A 27 -4.41 11.79 -11.36
N LYS A 28 -3.31 12.03 -12.07
CA LYS A 28 -3.31 12.52 -13.46
C LYS A 28 -4.04 11.59 -14.43
N LEU A 29 -4.12 10.29 -14.10
CA LEU A 29 -4.84 9.28 -14.88
C LEU A 29 -6.24 9.00 -14.32
N GLY A 30 -6.78 9.89 -13.49
CA GLY A 30 -8.11 9.81 -12.92
C GLY A 30 -8.20 8.99 -11.63
N GLY A 31 -9.43 8.62 -11.28
CA GLY A 31 -9.70 7.71 -10.18
C GLY A 31 -9.45 6.26 -10.59
N TRP A 32 -9.38 5.34 -9.62
CA TRP A 32 -9.02 3.93 -9.90
C TRP A 32 -9.83 3.26 -11.02
N LYS A 33 -11.16 3.44 -11.06
CA LYS A 33 -12.01 2.85 -12.10
C LYS A 33 -11.68 3.41 -13.50
N GLU A 34 -11.58 4.73 -13.59
CA GLU A 34 -11.24 5.44 -14.82
C GLU A 34 -9.84 5.08 -15.33
N PHE A 35 -8.88 4.94 -14.41
CA PHE A 35 -7.56 4.42 -14.73
C PHE A 35 -7.65 3.01 -15.33
N LEU A 36 -8.38 2.09 -14.69
CA LEU A 36 -8.51 0.70 -15.16
C LEU A 36 -9.16 0.59 -16.54
N ASP A 37 -10.18 1.41 -16.83
CA ASP A 37 -10.86 1.39 -18.14
C ASP A 37 -9.91 1.71 -19.30
N ASN A 38 -8.85 2.48 -19.05
CA ASN A 38 -7.89 2.90 -20.06
C ASN A 38 -6.58 2.09 -20.04
N HIS A 39 -6.22 1.49 -18.89
CA HIS A 39 -4.89 0.91 -18.67
C HIS A 39 -4.91 -0.60 -18.35
N ASP A 40 -6.08 -1.19 -18.07
CA ASP A 40 -6.24 -2.62 -17.85
C ASP A 40 -7.17 -3.25 -18.89
N LYS A 41 -6.63 -3.50 -20.08
CA LYS A 41 -7.38 -4.07 -21.21
C LYS A 41 -7.95 -5.47 -20.94
N LYS A 42 -7.43 -6.17 -19.92
CA LYS A 42 -7.83 -7.55 -19.62
C LYS A 42 -9.13 -7.61 -18.82
N PHE A 43 -9.29 -6.70 -17.85
CA PHE A 43 -10.44 -6.73 -16.94
C PHE A 43 -11.23 -5.43 -16.91
N GLY A 44 -10.62 -4.28 -17.24
CA GLY A 44 -11.23 -2.96 -17.13
C GLY A 44 -11.76 -2.65 -15.72
N ALA A 45 -12.68 -1.69 -15.60
CA ALA A 45 -13.34 -1.37 -14.34
C ALA A 45 -14.36 -2.43 -13.87
N ASN A 46 -14.71 -3.41 -14.72
CA ASN A 46 -15.67 -4.47 -14.36
C ASN A 46 -15.24 -5.29 -13.14
N LEU A 47 -13.92 -5.39 -12.88
CA LEU A 47 -13.37 -6.01 -11.67
C LEU A 47 -12.50 -5.01 -10.91
N SER A 48 -13.05 -3.99 -10.27
CA SER A 48 -12.25 -2.92 -9.66
C SER A 48 -11.50 -3.30 -8.36
N ASP A 49 -11.40 -4.57 -7.97
CA ASP A 49 -10.67 -4.97 -6.76
C ASP A 49 -9.14 -4.91 -6.99
N PRO A 50 -8.41 -4.03 -6.27
CA PRO A 50 -6.97 -3.91 -6.44
C PRO A 50 -6.20 -5.20 -6.13
N SER A 51 -6.73 -6.08 -5.27
CA SER A 51 -6.07 -7.35 -4.94
C SER A 51 -5.91 -8.27 -6.16
N LYS A 52 -6.77 -8.09 -7.17
CA LYS A 52 -6.80 -8.86 -8.42
C LYS A 52 -5.89 -8.29 -9.50
N ARG A 53 -5.11 -7.23 -9.22
CA ARG A 53 -4.23 -6.59 -10.20
C ARG A 53 -2.78 -6.98 -10.04
N SER A 54 -2.00 -6.86 -11.11
CA SER A 54 -0.55 -7.06 -11.06
C SER A 54 0.11 -5.93 -10.28
N HIS A 55 1.32 -6.17 -9.82
CA HIS A 55 2.14 -5.14 -9.17
C HIS A 55 2.34 -3.93 -10.10
N GLU A 56 2.59 -4.16 -11.39
CA GLU A 56 2.79 -3.10 -12.40
C GLU A 56 1.55 -2.20 -12.56
N ILE A 57 0.34 -2.77 -12.57
CA ILE A 57 -0.90 -1.97 -12.69
C ILE A 57 -1.12 -1.12 -11.44
N LEU A 58 -0.82 -1.65 -10.26
CA LEU A 58 -0.93 -0.92 -9.00
C LEU A 58 0.09 0.22 -8.93
N THR A 59 1.35 -0.05 -9.28
CA THR A 59 2.41 0.97 -9.27
C THR A 59 2.16 2.05 -10.32
N ALA A 60 1.72 1.69 -11.52
CA ALA A 60 1.38 2.65 -12.57
C ALA A 60 0.27 3.63 -12.12
N PHE A 61 -0.77 3.13 -11.44
CA PHE A 61 -1.80 4.00 -10.87
C PHE A 61 -1.24 4.94 -9.80
N LEU A 62 -0.50 4.42 -8.83
CA LEU A 62 0.02 5.23 -7.72
C LEU A 62 1.06 6.26 -8.18
N LYS A 63 1.83 5.96 -9.22
CA LYS A 63 2.75 6.92 -9.87
C LYS A 63 2.03 8.01 -10.67
N SER A 64 0.73 7.90 -10.90
CA SER A 64 -0.03 8.97 -11.55
C SER A 64 -0.31 10.17 -10.63
N PHE A 65 -0.07 10.03 -9.33
CA PHE A 65 -0.25 11.10 -8.36
C PHE A 65 1.00 11.98 -8.27
N SER A 66 0.80 13.29 -8.25
CA SER A 66 1.86 14.29 -8.08
C SER A 66 1.62 15.26 -6.91
N GLU A 67 0.39 15.30 -6.39
CA GLU A 67 0.02 16.20 -5.29
C GLU A 67 0.74 15.80 -4.00
N GLU A 68 1.41 16.75 -3.36
CA GLU A 68 2.25 16.49 -2.18
C GLU A 68 1.47 15.84 -1.03
N GLU A 69 0.22 16.24 -0.83
CA GLU A 69 -0.67 15.68 0.19
C GLU A 69 -0.98 14.20 -0.03
N ASP A 70 -1.22 13.81 -1.28
CA ASP A 70 -1.46 12.41 -1.66
C ASP A 70 -0.20 11.57 -1.48
N LEU A 71 0.97 12.10 -1.85
CA LEU A 71 2.24 11.42 -1.67
C LEU A 71 2.59 11.25 -0.19
N LYS A 72 2.34 12.28 0.64
CA LYS A 72 2.49 12.18 2.11
C LYS A 72 1.55 11.13 2.70
N PHE A 73 0.33 11.06 2.19
CA PHE A 73 -0.63 10.05 2.60
C PHE A 73 -0.14 8.63 2.28
N PHE A 74 0.39 8.39 1.07
CA PHE A 74 0.95 7.09 0.69
C PHE A 74 2.15 6.72 1.56
N ASP A 75 3.06 7.67 1.80
CA ASP A 75 4.23 7.47 2.65
C ASP A 75 3.84 7.09 4.09
N ASN A 76 2.79 7.70 4.64
CA ASN A 76 2.29 7.37 5.96
C ASN A 76 1.78 5.92 6.07
N ILE A 77 1.11 5.42 5.02
CA ILE A 77 0.65 4.02 4.97
C ILE A 77 1.85 3.08 4.88
N MET A 78 2.83 3.38 4.03
CA MET A 78 4.05 2.56 3.92
C MET A 78 4.81 2.49 5.25
N ARG A 79 4.97 3.63 5.95
CA ARG A 79 5.59 3.67 7.28
C ARG A 79 4.80 2.84 8.31
N HIS A 80 3.46 2.86 8.25
CA HIS A 80 2.64 2.04 9.14
C HIS A 80 2.92 0.54 8.95
N HIS A 81 2.98 0.06 7.70
CA HIS A 81 3.31 -1.34 7.42
C HIS A 81 4.73 -1.72 7.87
N ALA A 82 5.72 -0.85 7.65
CA ALA A 82 7.09 -1.09 8.11
C ALA A 82 7.16 -1.19 9.65
N ASN A 83 6.45 -0.32 10.36
CA ASN A 83 6.39 -0.34 11.82
C ASN A 83 5.68 -1.60 12.35
N GLN A 84 4.57 -2.03 11.72
CA GLN A 84 3.90 -3.28 12.07
C GLN A 84 4.83 -4.48 11.90
N TYR A 85 5.54 -4.56 10.77
CA TYR A 85 6.51 -5.62 10.51
C TYR A 85 7.66 -5.65 11.53
N MET A 86 8.18 -4.49 11.95
CA MET A 86 9.19 -4.42 13.01
C MET A 86 8.65 -4.91 14.36
N LEU A 87 7.43 -4.54 14.73
CA LEU A 87 6.81 -4.98 16.00
C LEU A 87 6.56 -6.49 16.01
N GLU A 88 6.09 -7.07 14.90
CA GLU A 88 5.91 -8.52 14.76
C GLU A 88 7.23 -9.27 14.95
N GLN A 89 8.32 -8.80 14.33
CA GLN A 89 9.65 -9.42 14.51
C GLN A 89 10.21 -9.30 15.93
N LEU A 90 9.95 -8.19 16.63
CA LEU A 90 10.36 -8.04 18.03
C LEU A 90 9.60 -9.00 18.94
N LYS A 91 8.30 -9.19 18.69
CA LYS A 91 7.48 -10.14 19.44
C LYS A 91 7.94 -11.58 19.23
N ASP A 92 8.27 -11.95 18.00
CA ASP A 92 8.75 -13.30 17.67
C ASP A 92 10.08 -13.63 18.38
N LYS A 93 11.01 -12.66 18.41
CA LYS A 93 12.30 -12.78 19.13
C LYS A 93 12.16 -12.79 20.65
N SER A 94 11.09 -12.22 21.21
CA SER A 94 10.83 -12.22 22.65
C SER A 94 10.55 -13.63 23.19
N TYR A 95 10.05 -14.54 22.35
CA TYR A 95 9.82 -15.94 22.74
C TYR A 95 11.11 -16.80 22.78
N GLU A 96 12.23 -16.30 22.22
CA GLU A 96 13.50 -17.04 22.16
C GLU A 96 14.50 -16.65 23.27
N SER A 97 14.24 -15.60 24.06
CA SER A 97 15.12 -15.19 25.16
C SER A 97 14.45 -15.39 26.53
N PRO A 98 14.99 -16.25 27.42
CA PRO A 98 14.48 -16.45 28.78
C PRO A 98 14.48 -15.19 29.67
N GLU A 99 15.12 -14.11 29.25
CA GLU A 99 15.51 -12.99 30.13
C GLU A 99 14.48 -11.83 30.16
N GLN A 100 13.35 -11.92 29.45
CA GLN A 100 12.36 -10.84 29.42
C GLN A 100 11.07 -11.08 30.22
N VAL A 101 10.99 -12.17 31.00
CA VAL A 101 9.87 -12.37 31.94
C VAL A 101 10.11 -11.58 33.23
N PHE A 102 10.14 -10.25 33.18
CA PHE A 102 10.20 -9.43 34.39
C PHE A 102 9.08 -8.37 34.43
N PHE A 103 8.13 -8.65 35.34
CA PHE A 103 7.27 -7.77 36.13
C PHE A 103 6.09 -7.05 35.47
N ILE A 104 4.93 -7.71 35.56
CA ILE A 104 3.70 -7.02 35.99
C ILE A 104 3.26 -7.72 37.29
N LEU A 105 3.51 -7.07 38.42
CA LEU A 105 2.78 -7.25 39.68
C LEU A 105 1.91 -6.01 39.88
#